data_AF-A0A1Y5Q521-F1
#
_entry.id   AF-A0A1Y5Q521-F1
#
_cell.length_a   1.000
_cell.length_b   1.000
_cell.length_c   1.000
_cell.angle_alpha   90.00
_cell.angle_beta   90.00
_cell.angle_gamma   90.00
#
_symmetry.space_group_name_H-M   'P 1'
#
loop_
_entity.id
_entity.type
_entity.pdbx_description
1 polymer ?
#
loop_
_entity_poly.entity_id
_entity_poly.type
_entity_poly.pdbx_seq_one_letter_code
_entity_poly.pdbx_strand_id
1 'polypeptide(L)' 'MNIEQHAVFQARIVETQRLALDLMEAGHAKIGIALGAVAFKALRIKPTVDAAPVAAKPVRKSKPVKSEGEGV' A
#
# COMPACT_ATOMS: atom_id res chain seq x y z
N MET A 1 0.19 1.96 8.45
CA MET A 1 1.53 2.37 7.98
C MET A 1 2.01 3.45 8.91
N ASN A 2 3.18 3.27 9.54
CA ASN A 2 3.75 4.30 10.41
C ASN A 2 4.12 5.56 9.56
N ILE A 3 4.20 6.72 10.20
CA ILE A 3 4.56 8.01 9.60
C ILE A 3 5.91 7.92 8.88
N GLU A 4 6.91 7.27 9.47
CA GLU A 4 8.23 7.09 8.83
C GLU A 4 8.14 6.29 7.52
N GLN A 5 7.36 5.20 7.54
CA GLN A 5 7.11 4.40 6.34
C GLN A 5 6.34 5.22 5.31
N HIS A 6 5.34 6.00 5.74
CA HIS A 6 4.56 6.88 4.85
C HIS A 6 5.44 7.90 4.14
N ALA A 7 6.39 8.52 4.84
CA ALA A 7 7.34 9.48 4.25
C ALA A 7 8.23 8.83 3.18
N VAL A 8 8.77 7.64 3.46
CA VAL A 8 9.57 6.87 2.47
C VAL A 8 8.72 6.50 1.25
N PHE A 9 7.47 6.07 1.46
CA PHE A 9 6.58 5.74 0.36
C PHE A 9 6.17 6.97 -0.44
N GLN A 10 5.98 8.13 0.18
CA GLN A 10 5.69 9.36 -0.56
C GLN A 10 6.81 9.70 -1.56
N ALA A 11 8.08 9.64 -1.13
CA ALA A 11 9.20 9.90 -2.03
C ALA A 11 9.19 8.93 -3.23
N ARG A 12 8.95 7.63 -2.98
CA ARG A 12 8.84 6.61 -4.04
C ARG A 12 7.65 6.82 -4.97
N ILE A 13 6.53 7.31 -4.45
CA ILE A 13 5.34 7.62 -5.26
C ILE A 13 5.65 8.75 -6.24
N VAL A 14 6.35 9.81 -5.78
CA VAL A 14 6.76 10.93 -6.65
C VAL A 14 7.76 10.47 -7.72
N GLU A 15 8.75 9.64 -7.37
CA GLU A 15 9.66 9.02 -8.35
C GLU A 15 8.89 8.20 -9.39
N THR A 16 7.88 7.44 -8.96
CA THR A 16 7.03 6.63 -9.85
C THR A 16 6.19 7.51 -10.80
N GLN A 17 5.69 8.65 -10.31
CA GLN A 17 4.98 9.62 -11.17
C GLN A 17 5.92 10.21 -12.23
N ARG A 18 7.18 10.50 -11.88
CA ARG A 18 8.18 10.97 -12.84
C ARG A 18 8.49 9.92 -13.90
N LEU A 19 8.73 8.67 -13.49
CA LEU A 19 8.95 7.56 -14.42
C LEU A 19 7.75 7.32 -15.35
N ALA A 20 6.52 7.53 -14.85
CA ALA A 20 5.33 7.44 -15.68
C ALA A 20 5.32 8.51 -16.78
N LEU A 21 5.76 9.74 -16.48
CA LEU A 21 5.90 10.81 -17.48
C LEU A 21 7.02 10.48 -18.48
N ASP A 22 8.19 10.04 -18.01
CA ASP A 22 9.31 9.66 -18.88
C ASP A 22 8.89 8.55 -19.87
N LEU A 23 8.09 7.58 -19.42
CA LEU A 23 7.53 6.53 -20.29
C LEU A 23 6.54 7.09 -21.32
N MET A 24 5.75 8.10 -20.95
CA MET A 24 4.84 8.77 -21.90
C MET A 24 5.61 9.54 -22.96
N GLU A 25 6.67 10.26 -22.57
CA GLU A 25 7.56 10.99 -23.47
C GLU A 25 8.33 10.05 -24.42
N ALA A 26 8.72 8.87 -23.93
CA ALA A 26 9.36 7.83 -24.74
C ALA A 26 8.39 7.08 -25.69
N GLY A 27 7.11 7.47 -25.75
CA GLY A 27 6.10 6.86 -26.63
C GLY A 27 5.39 5.64 -26.05
N HIS A 28 5.70 5.25 -24.81
CA HIS A 28 5.03 4.15 -24.09
C HIS A 28 3.81 4.63 -23.29
N ALA A 29 2.95 5.42 -23.93
CA ALA A 29 1.83 6.12 -23.29
C ALA A 29 0.91 5.20 -22.46
N LYS A 30 0.58 4.00 -22.95
CA LYS A 30 -0.28 3.05 -22.22
C LYS A 30 0.33 2.61 -20.89
N ILE A 31 1.65 2.37 -20.88
CA ILE A 31 2.38 1.94 -19.69
C ILE A 31 2.51 3.11 -18.72
N GLY A 32 2.89 4.28 -19.24
CA GLY A 32 2.98 5.51 -18.44
C GLY A 32 1.64 5.87 -17.77
N ILE A 33 0.52 5.82 -18.49
CA ILE A 33 -0.82 6.07 -17.92
C ILE A 33 -1.15 5.05 -16.83
N ALA A 34 -0.89 3.75 -17.07
CA ALA A 34 -1.15 2.71 -16.08
C ALA A 34 -0.31 2.91 -14.81
N LEU A 35 0.98 3.21 -14.96
CA LEU A 35 1.90 3.46 -13.85
C LEU A 35 1.51 4.72 -13.06
N GLY A 36 1.20 5.81 -13.76
CA GLY A 36 0.72 7.06 -13.17
C GLY A 36 -0.56 6.87 -12.38
N ALA A 37 -1.53 6.12 -12.92
CA ALA A 37 -2.79 5.83 -12.23
C ALA A 37 -2.58 5.05 -10.92
N VAL A 38 -1.62 4.10 -10.89
CA VAL A 38 -1.26 3.37 -9.67
C VAL A 38 -0.60 4.31 -8.65
N ALA A 39 0.33 5.16 -9.09
CA ALA A 39 1.00 6.12 -8.23
C ALA A 39 0.01 7.12 -7.58
N PHE A 40 -0.95 7.64 -8.35
CA PHE A 40 -2.01 8.51 -7.81
C PHE A 40 -2.92 7.81 -6.79
N LYS A 41 -3.22 6.52 -6.99
CA LYS A 41 -3.97 5.74 -6.00
C LYS A 41 -3.16 5.55 -4.73
N ALA A 42 -1.87 5.27 -4.84
CA ALA A 42 -0.97 5.09 -3.69
C ALA A 42 -0.82 6.38 -2.86
N LEU A 43 -0.85 7.55 -3.48
CA LEU A 43 -0.77 8.85 -2.79
C LEU A 43 -1.93 9.08 -1.80
N ARG A 44 -3.07 8.42 -2.01
CA ARG A 44 -4.25 8.53 -1.14
C ARG A 44 -4.14 7.74 0.16
N ILE A 45 -3.10 6.91 0.32
CA ILE A 45 -2.90 6.12 1.53
C ILE A 45 -2.47 7.06 2.65
N LYS A 46 -3.28 7.13 3.71
CA LYS A 46 -3.03 7.96 4.89
C LYS A 46 -2.16 7.20 5.90
N PRO A 47 -1.26 7.89 6.63
CA PRO A 47 -0.57 7.29 7.77
C PRO A 47 -1.58 6.99 8.89
N THR A 48 -1.34 5.90 9.61
CA THR A 48 -2.13 5.55 10.81
C THR A 48 -1.41 6.10 12.03
N VAL A 49 -2.07 6.99 12.78
CA VAL A 49 -1.50 7.75 13.92
C VAL A 49 -1.03 6.84 15.06
N ASP A 50 -1.63 5.65 15.24
CA ASP A 50 -1.34 4.74 16.36
C ASP A 50 -0.56 3.48 15.96
N ALA A 51 0.25 3.54 14.92
CA ALA A 51 1.19 2.46 14.66
C ALA A 51 2.38 2.59 15.62
N ALA A 52 2.19 2.19 16.88
CA ALA A 52 3.29 1.68 17.71
C ALA A 52 4.15 0.77 16.82
N PRO A 53 5.49 0.82 16.90
CA PRO A 53 6.35 0.07 16.00
C PRO A 53 6.02 -1.42 16.14
N VAL A 54 5.19 -1.94 15.23
CA VAL A 54 4.88 -3.36 15.19
C VAL A 54 6.14 -4.02 14.66
N ALA A 55 7.04 -4.36 15.60
CA ALA A 55 8.05 -5.37 15.41
C ALA A 55 7.38 -6.52 14.65
N ALA A 56 7.97 -6.88 13.51
CA ALA A 56 7.47 -7.87 12.58
C ALA A 56 7.01 -9.13 13.34
N LYS A 57 5.70 -9.27 13.55
CA LYS A 57 5.10 -10.52 14.00
C LYS A 57 4.49 -11.20 12.76
N PRO A 58 4.89 -12.44 12.44
CA PRO A 58 4.45 -13.11 11.23
C PRO A 58 2.94 -13.35 11.30
N VAL A 59 2.25 -12.87 10.26
CA VAL A 59 0.82 -13.06 10.06
C VAL A 59 0.57 -14.53 9.72
N ARG A 60 -0.06 -15.27 10.63
CA ARG A 60 -1.20 -16.18 10.37
C ARG A 60 -1.59 -16.89 11.66
N LYS A 61 -2.68 -16.45 12.28
CA LYS A 61 -3.55 -17.38 13.03
C LYS A 61 -4.95 -17.28 12.45
N SER A 62 -5.38 -18.44 11.97
CA SER A 62 -6.68 -18.82 11.45
C SER A 62 -7.84 -18.32 12.31
N LYS A 63 -8.93 -17.93 11.64
CA LYS A 63 -10.23 -17.60 12.27
C LYS A 63 -10.67 -18.73 13.22
N PRO A 64 -11.21 -18.42 14.41
CA PRO A 64 -11.89 -19.43 15.22
C PRO A 64 -13.25 -19.74 14.61
N VAL A 65 -13.51 -21.02 14.35
CA VAL A 65 -14.83 -21.56 14.00
C VAL A 65 -15.66 -21.59 15.28
N LYS A 66 -16.89 -21.05 15.25
CA LYS A 66 -17.87 -21.18 16.33
C LYS A 66 -18.32 -22.64 16.41
N SER A 67 -18.07 -23.32 17.51
CA SER A 67 -18.77 -24.55 17.87
C SER A 67 -19.99 -24.18 18.70
N GLU A 68 -21.20 -24.28 18.12
CA GLU A 68 -22.41 -24.43 18.90
C GLU A 68 -22.37 -25.81 19.55
N GLY A 69 -22.11 -25.85 20.85
CA GLY A 69 -22.33 -27.01 21.69
C GLY A 69 -23.71 -26.87 22.32
N GLU A 70 -24.67 -27.57 21.74
CA GLU A 70 -25.99 -27.85 22.29
C GLU A 70 -25.83 -28.70 23.56
N GLY A 71 -26.40 -28.23 24.67
CA GLY A 71 -26.43 -28.97 25.92
C GLY A 71 -27.55 -28.42 26.79
N VAL A 72 -28.68 -29.12 26.81
CA VAL A 72 -29.35 -29.74 27.98
C VAL A 72 -30.43 -30.68 27.43
#